data_AF-A0A286IKS9-F1
#
_entry.id   AF-A0A286IKS9-F1
#
_cell.length_a   1.000
_cell.length_b   1.000
_cell.length_c   1.000
_cell.angle_alpha   90.00
_cell.angle_beta   90.00
_cell.angle_gamma   90.00
#
_symmetry.space_group_name_H-M   'P 1'
#
loop_
_entity.id
_entity.type
_entity.pdbx_description
1 polymer ?
#
loop_
_entity_poly.entity_id
_entity_poly.type
_entity_poly.pdbx_seq_one_letter_code
_entity_poly.pdbx_strand_id
1 'polypeptide(L)'
;MNTQLEKKLNEIYEFLINNRKYNSFVHLLEYRQALVPFQTDRDKIISLMHYIAGTQSQPNMSSLASFFEDLHIHIRFDTFENFVDSLDDIPNKPGSPSKASIAESYWVKLQRLQHKPGWGPKTAALFCKAMFKLHNEYDEELGIWDVNRNIALRSKDGLKLPVDTVIIRIFEELGLKPATFKSINELLKHKKWDIEVWDDLWFWGFITQRTKGNTRDIVYNPEKLWTLLAIPKDKNTLQAITIKASEFIQLLKGI
;
A
#
# COMPACT_ATOMS: atom_id res chain seq x y z
N MET A 1 5.55 4.13 25.89
CA MET A 1 4.36 4.25 25.02
C MET A 1 3.14 4.20 25.92
N ASN A 2 2.08 4.98 25.66
CA ASN A 2 0.86 4.95 26.47
C ASN A 2 0.23 3.53 26.41
N THR A 3 0.02 2.89 27.56
CA THR A 3 -0.57 1.53 27.66
C THR A 3 -1.95 1.45 27.02
N GLN A 4 -2.69 2.55 26.97
CA GLN A 4 -3.99 2.64 26.32
C GLN A 4 -3.89 2.60 24.79
N LEU A 5 -2.90 3.29 24.19
CA LEU A 5 -2.67 3.26 22.74
C LEU A 5 -2.29 1.84 22.30
N GLU A 6 -1.43 1.18 23.08
CA GLU A 6 -1.02 -0.20 22.78
C GLU A 6 -2.21 -1.16 22.77
N LYS A 7 -3.07 -1.08 23.79
CA LYS A 7 -4.29 -1.89 23.87
C LYS A 7 -5.18 -1.68 22.65
N LYS A 8 -5.45 -0.42 22.27
CA LYS A 8 -6.27 -0.11 21.09
C LYS A 8 -5.66 -0.64 19.79
N LEU A 9 -4.34 -0.52 19.62
CA LEU A 9 -3.67 -1.04 18.43
C LEU A 9 -3.77 -2.56 18.32
N ASN A 10 -3.65 -3.28 19.44
CA ASN A 10 -3.87 -4.73 19.47
C ASN A 10 -5.30 -5.10 19.09
N GLU A 11 -6.30 -4.41 19.65
CA GLU A 11 -7.72 -4.65 19.34
C GLU A 11 -8.02 -4.39 17.85
N ILE A 12 -7.44 -3.34 17.28
CA ILE A 12 -7.56 -3.04 15.84
C ILE A 12 -6.87 -4.12 15.03
N TYR A 13 -5.65 -4.52 15.39
CA TYR A 13 -4.91 -5.55 14.68
C TYR A 13 -5.68 -6.88 14.64
N GLU A 14 -6.24 -7.30 15.76
CA GLU A 14 -7.11 -8.48 15.83
C GLU A 14 -8.38 -8.31 14.99
N PHE A 15 -8.99 -7.12 15.01
CA PHE A 15 -10.12 -6.82 14.11
C PHE A 15 -9.73 -6.98 12.64
N LEU A 16 -8.55 -6.48 12.23
CA LEU A 16 -8.07 -6.62 10.85
C LEU A 16 -7.86 -8.08 10.49
N ILE A 17 -7.20 -8.88 11.34
CA ILE A 17 -7.02 -10.33 11.15
C ILE A 17 -8.36 -11.04 10.93
N ASN A 18 -9.36 -10.77 11.77
CA ASN A 18 -10.66 -11.43 11.70
C ASN A 18 -11.50 -11.03 10.48
N ASN A 19 -11.12 -9.95 9.78
CA ASN A 19 -11.90 -9.37 8.70
C ASN A 19 -11.11 -9.19 7.38
N ARG A 20 -9.92 -9.81 7.24
CA ARG A 20 -9.05 -9.67 6.03
C ARG A 20 -9.77 -9.96 4.72
N LYS A 21 -10.69 -10.94 4.72
CA LYS A 21 -11.43 -11.39 3.54
C LYS A 21 -12.10 -10.26 2.73
N TYR A 22 -12.53 -9.18 3.39
CA TYR A 22 -13.20 -8.07 2.71
C TYR A 22 -12.22 -7.26 1.86
N ASN A 23 -10.99 -7.07 2.34
CA ASN A 23 -9.98 -6.29 1.62
C ASN A 23 -9.17 -7.15 0.63
N SER A 24 -8.93 -8.43 0.94
CA SER A 24 -8.24 -9.36 0.03
C SER A 24 -8.90 -9.41 -1.35
N PHE A 25 -10.24 -9.40 -1.40
CA PHE A 25 -10.98 -9.41 -2.67
C PHE A 25 -10.84 -8.09 -3.44
N VAL A 26 -10.79 -6.95 -2.74
CA VAL A 26 -10.58 -5.63 -3.34
C VAL A 26 -9.22 -5.58 -4.03
N HIS A 27 -8.16 -5.91 -3.30
CA HIS A 27 -6.80 -5.93 -3.84
C HIS A 27 -6.66 -6.89 -5.03
N LEU A 28 -7.22 -8.10 -4.93
CA LEU A 28 -7.16 -9.08 -6.01
C LEU A 28 -7.78 -8.52 -7.30
N LEU A 29 -8.99 -7.94 -7.22
CA LEU A 29 -9.64 -7.41 -8.42
C LEU A 29 -8.89 -6.21 -8.99
N GLU A 30 -8.36 -5.33 -8.14
CA GLU A 30 -7.55 -4.19 -8.57
C GLU A 30 -6.29 -4.64 -9.32
N TYR A 31 -5.57 -5.64 -8.81
CA TYR A 31 -4.41 -6.20 -9.50
C TYR A 31 -4.80 -6.91 -10.79
N ARG A 32 -5.94 -7.61 -10.84
CA ARG A 32 -6.45 -8.18 -12.09
C ARG A 32 -6.71 -7.12 -13.15
N GLN A 33 -7.35 -6.01 -12.79
CA GLN A 33 -7.59 -4.91 -13.73
C GLN A 33 -6.29 -4.30 -14.25
N ALA A 34 -5.27 -4.18 -13.39
CA ALA A 34 -3.98 -3.63 -13.78
C ALA A 34 -3.15 -4.60 -14.63
N LEU A 35 -3.24 -5.91 -14.41
CA LEU A 35 -2.27 -6.88 -14.95
C LEU A 35 -2.81 -7.79 -16.05
N VAL A 36 -4.04 -8.30 -15.91
CA VAL A 36 -4.63 -9.29 -16.84
C VAL A 36 -4.67 -8.83 -18.30
N PRO A 37 -4.90 -7.53 -18.62
CA PRO A 37 -4.88 -7.08 -20.02
C PRO A 37 -3.52 -7.23 -20.72
N PHE A 38 -2.43 -7.46 -19.98
CA PHE A 38 -1.06 -7.42 -20.49
C PHE A 38 -0.42 -8.81 -20.50
N GLN A 39 0.26 -9.13 -21.60
CA GLN A 39 0.80 -10.46 -21.85
C GLN A 39 2.27 -10.61 -21.41
N THR A 40 3.05 -9.53 -21.45
CA THR A 40 4.48 -9.57 -21.13
C THR A 40 4.75 -9.06 -19.72
N ASP A 41 5.78 -9.58 -19.06
CA ASP A 41 6.23 -9.10 -17.74
C ASP A 41 6.52 -7.60 -17.75
N ARG A 42 7.15 -7.12 -18.84
CA ARG A 42 7.41 -5.70 -19.06
C ARG A 42 6.12 -4.88 -19.00
N ASP A 43 5.13 -5.25 -19.81
CA ASP A 43 3.89 -4.48 -19.91
C ASP A 43 3.06 -4.55 -18.62
N LYS A 44 3.06 -5.72 -17.96
CA LYS A 44 2.46 -5.90 -16.63
C LYS A 44 3.09 -4.96 -15.59
N ILE A 45 4.42 -4.88 -15.52
CA ILE A 45 5.12 -3.98 -14.58
C ILE A 45 4.84 -2.51 -14.90
N ILE A 46 4.92 -2.12 -16.17
CA ILE A 46 4.64 -0.74 -16.59
C ILE A 46 3.21 -0.37 -16.23
N SER A 47 2.25 -1.24 -16.53
CA SER A 47 0.85 -1.05 -16.16
C SER A 47 0.66 -0.93 -14.65
N LEU A 48 1.29 -1.80 -13.85
CA LEU A 48 1.23 -1.74 -12.39
C LEU A 48 1.78 -0.41 -11.84
N MET A 49 2.90 0.06 -12.39
CA MET A 49 3.49 1.35 -12.03
C MET A 49 2.56 2.51 -12.39
N HIS A 50 1.94 2.50 -13.58
CA HIS A 50 0.95 3.49 -13.98
C HIS A 50 -0.29 3.46 -13.08
N TYR A 51 -0.82 2.26 -12.80
CA TYR A 51 -1.96 2.07 -11.90
C TYR A 51 -1.67 2.70 -10.53
N ILE A 52 -0.54 2.35 -9.92
CA ILE A 52 -0.17 2.85 -8.59
C ILE A 52 0.09 4.36 -8.61
N ALA A 53 0.78 4.89 -9.62
CA ALA A 53 0.97 6.33 -9.77
C ALA A 53 -0.37 7.07 -9.95
N GLY A 54 -1.33 6.46 -10.67
CA GLY A 54 -2.68 6.98 -10.87
C GLY A 54 -3.53 7.04 -9.61
N THR A 55 -3.22 6.26 -8.57
CA THR A 55 -3.92 6.32 -7.26
C THR A 55 -3.54 7.56 -6.42
N GLN A 56 -2.58 8.37 -6.88
CA GLN A 56 -2.21 9.60 -6.19
C GLN A 56 -3.34 10.64 -6.30
N SER A 57 -3.66 11.34 -5.21
CA SER A 57 -4.76 12.32 -5.22
C SER A 57 -4.45 13.58 -6.04
N GLN A 58 -3.17 13.97 -6.13
CA GLN A 58 -2.69 15.14 -6.88
C GLN A 58 -1.31 14.85 -7.49
N PRO A 59 -1.23 13.99 -8.53
CA PRO A 59 0.04 13.63 -9.13
C PRO A 59 0.68 14.83 -9.85
N ASN A 60 2.00 15.00 -9.68
CA ASN A 60 2.77 15.94 -10.50
C ASN A 60 3.06 15.27 -11.85
N MET A 61 2.26 15.59 -12.86
CA MET A 61 2.34 14.95 -14.18
C MET A 61 3.70 15.14 -14.86
N SER A 62 4.33 16.31 -14.74
CA SER A 62 5.66 16.54 -15.32
C SER A 62 6.73 15.65 -14.69
N SER A 63 6.65 15.45 -13.37
CA SER A 63 7.59 14.56 -12.67
C SER A 63 7.34 13.08 -13.00
N LEU A 64 6.07 12.67 -13.14
CA LEU A 64 5.73 11.30 -13.56
C LEU A 64 6.13 11.03 -15.01
N ALA A 65 5.90 11.98 -15.92
CA ALA A 65 6.29 11.87 -17.33
C ALA A 65 7.80 11.63 -17.45
N SER A 66 8.62 12.46 -16.79
CA SER A 66 10.07 12.28 -16.75
C SER A 66 10.47 10.90 -16.20
N PHE A 67 9.82 10.43 -15.13
CA PHE A 67 10.09 9.09 -14.61
C PHE A 67 9.77 7.98 -15.63
N PHE A 68 8.62 8.04 -16.31
CA PHE A 68 8.24 7.02 -17.28
C PHE A 68 9.10 7.07 -18.54
N GLU A 69 9.51 8.25 -19.00
CA GLU A 69 10.49 8.38 -20.09
C GLU A 69 11.81 7.65 -19.72
N ASP A 70 12.37 7.95 -18.54
CA ASP A 70 13.58 7.30 -18.04
C ASP A 70 13.38 5.78 -17.84
N LEU A 71 12.19 5.36 -17.40
CA LEU A 71 11.82 3.95 -17.26
C LEU A 71 11.95 3.21 -18.60
N HIS A 72 11.46 3.80 -19.69
CA HIS A 72 11.52 3.18 -21.01
C HIS A 72 12.92 3.15 -21.62
N ILE A 73 13.81 4.06 -21.20
CA ILE A 73 15.18 4.17 -21.72
C ILE A 73 16.16 3.28 -20.95
N HIS A 74 16.06 3.27 -19.61
CA HIS A 74 17.12 2.75 -18.74
C HIS A 74 16.82 1.38 -18.12
N ILE A 75 15.55 0.97 -18.04
CA ILE A 75 15.17 -0.21 -17.26
C ILE A 75 15.26 -1.51 -18.07
N ARG A 76 15.76 -2.53 -17.38
CA ARG A 76 15.83 -3.91 -17.86
C ARG A 76 14.71 -4.71 -17.23
N PHE A 77 13.95 -5.46 -18.03
CA PHE A 77 12.74 -6.17 -17.58
C PHE A 77 12.86 -7.69 -17.72
N ASP A 78 14.06 -8.20 -17.98
CA ASP A 78 14.29 -9.62 -18.27
C ASP A 78 14.19 -10.51 -17.02
N THR A 79 14.59 -10.00 -15.85
CA THR A 79 14.41 -10.64 -14.56
C THR A 79 14.03 -9.63 -13.48
N PHE A 80 13.49 -10.11 -12.37
CA PHE A 80 13.21 -9.26 -11.20
C PHE A 80 14.48 -8.56 -10.70
N GLU A 81 15.59 -9.29 -10.67
CA GLU A 81 16.89 -8.79 -10.25
C GLU A 81 17.36 -7.64 -11.12
N ASN A 82 17.31 -7.82 -12.44
CA ASN A 82 17.75 -6.81 -13.39
C ASN A 82 16.83 -5.59 -13.40
N PHE A 83 15.53 -5.80 -13.21
CA PHE A 83 14.58 -4.71 -12.98
C PHE A 83 14.95 -3.90 -11.74
N VAL A 84 15.08 -4.55 -10.59
CA VAL A 84 15.37 -3.87 -9.33
C VAL A 84 16.73 -3.15 -9.37
N ASP A 85 17.74 -3.77 -9.97
CA ASP A 85 19.07 -3.17 -10.08
C ASP A 85 19.12 -2.00 -11.06
N SER A 86 18.35 -2.05 -12.15
CA SER A 86 18.26 -0.96 -13.13
C SER A 86 17.47 0.25 -12.63
N LEU A 87 16.65 0.13 -11.57
CA LEU A 87 15.99 1.31 -10.96
C LEU A 87 16.97 2.38 -10.49
N ASP A 88 18.20 2.00 -10.16
CA ASP A 88 19.26 2.96 -9.80
C ASP A 88 19.78 3.76 -11.00
N ASP A 89 19.54 3.27 -12.23
CA ASP A 89 19.95 3.93 -13.48
C ASP A 89 19.03 5.13 -13.80
N ILE A 90 17.83 5.19 -13.21
CA ILE A 90 16.94 6.36 -13.29
C ILE A 90 17.48 7.48 -12.38
N PRO A 91 17.57 8.75 -12.84
CA PRO A 91 17.96 9.87 -11.99
C PRO A 91 17.09 10.03 -10.74
N ASN A 92 17.73 10.34 -9.61
CA ASN A 92 17.01 10.72 -8.38
C ASN A 92 16.58 12.20 -8.44
N LYS A 93 15.52 12.56 -7.71
CA LYS A 93 15.17 13.98 -7.49
C LYS A 93 16.30 14.71 -6.73
N PRO A 94 16.51 16.01 -6.99
CA PRO A 94 17.52 16.82 -6.34
C PRO A 94 17.49 16.72 -4.81
N GLY A 95 18.67 16.63 -4.17
CA GLY A 95 18.81 16.54 -2.72
C GLY A 95 18.52 15.17 -2.10
N SER A 96 18.22 14.15 -2.92
CA SER A 96 18.13 12.77 -2.43
C SER A 96 19.50 12.21 -2.04
N PRO A 97 19.59 11.36 -1.00
CA PRO A 97 20.83 10.68 -0.66
C PRO A 97 21.39 9.89 -1.85
N SER A 98 22.71 9.91 -2.00
CA SER A 98 23.41 9.09 -2.98
C SER A 98 23.29 7.61 -2.61
N LYS A 99 23.41 6.74 -3.63
CA LYS A 99 23.25 5.28 -3.55
C LYS A 99 23.96 4.71 -2.31
N ALA A 100 23.21 3.98 -1.47
CA ALA A 100 23.80 3.26 -0.35
C ALA A 100 24.58 2.04 -0.87
N SER A 101 25.80 1.84 -0.37
CA SER A 101 26.82 0.89 -0.85
C SER A 101 26.68 -0.53 -0.29
N ILE A 102 25.56 -0.88 0.35
CA ILE A 102 25.40 -2.16 1.05
C ILE A 102 24.67 -3.17 0.15
N ALA A 103 25.00 -4.45 0.33
CA ALA A 103 24.21 -5.58 -0.18
C ALA A 103 22.79 -5.56 0.41
N GLU A 104 21.93 -4.73 -0.18
CA GLU A 104 20.53 -4.58 0.17
C GLU A 104 19.68 -5.66 -0.51
N SER A 105 18.58 -6.04 0.13
CA SER A 105 17.56 -6.90 -0.48
C SER A 105 16.84 -6.19 -1.61
N TYR A 106 16.12 -6.97 -2.43
CA TYR A 106 15.26 -6.42 -3.48
C TYR A 106 14.20 -5.47 -2.92
N TRP A 107 13.64 -5.76 -1.75
CA TRP A 107 12.60 -4.92 -1.13
C TRP A 107 13.13 -3.56 -0.70
N VAL A 108 14.34 -3.50 -0.15
CA VAL A 108 14.98 -2.23 0.20
C VAL A 108 15.32 -1.44 -1.06
N LYS A 109 15.82 -2.10 -2.11
CA LYS A 109 16.09 -1.46 -3.41
C LYS A 109 14.81 -0.91 -4.06
N LEU A 110 13.70 -1.65 -4.05
CA LEU A 110 12.39 -1.17 -4.52
C LEU A 110 11.92 0.08 -3.76
N GLN A 111 12.19 0.16 -2.45
CA GLN A 111 11.85 1.36 -1.67
C GLN A 111 12.66 2.60 -2.09
N ARG A 112 13.74 2.46 -2.87
CA ARG A 112 14.48 3.61 -3.41
C ARG A 112 13.66 4.38 -4.44
N LEU A 113 12.58 3.80 -4.99
CA LEU A 113 11.62 4.52 -5.82
C LEU A 113 11.13 5.82 -5.17
N GLN A 114 11.08 5.90 -3.83
CA GLN A 114 10.70 7.14 -3.13
C GLN A 114 11.63 8.34 -3.41
N HIS A 115 12.79 8.12 -4.04
CA HIS A 115 13.78 9.13 -4.43
C HIS A 115 13.70 9.48 -5.92
N LYS A 116 12.79 8.89 -6.69
CA LYS A 116 12.59 9.19 -8.11
C LYS A 116 11.57 10.31 -8.30
N PRO A 117 11.64 11.07 -9.41
CA PRO A 117 10.64 12.07 -9.75
C PRO A 117 9.21 11.50 -9.74
N GLY A 118 8.25 12.19 -9.12
CA GLY A 118 6.85 11.74 -9.06
C GLY A 118 6.57 10.58 -8.09
N TRP A 119 7.60 10.01 -7.47
CA TRP A 119 7.49 8.92 -6.50
C TRP A 119 7.82 9.40 -5.08
N GLY A 120 6.81 9.30 -4.20
CA GLY A 120 6.95 9.56 -2.77
C GLY A 120 7.05 8.28 -1.94
N PRO A 121 7.27 8.40 -0.62
CA PRO A 121 7.34 7.25 0.28
C PRO A 121 6.09 6.35 0.23
N LYS A 122 4.88 6.94 0.18
CA LYS A 122 3.62 6.20 0.02
C LYS A 122 3.60 5.38 -1.27
N THR A 123 3.86 6.03 -2.41
CA THR A 123 3.80 5.40 -3.74
C THR A 123 4.81 4.26 -3.86
N ALA A 124 6.03 4.46 -3.36
CA ALA A 124 7.04 3.41 -3.32
C ALA A 124 6.64 2.24 -2.41
N ALA A 125 6.04 2.53 -1.24
CA ALA A 125 5.52 1.49 -0.35
C ALA A 125 4.37 0.68 -1.00
N LEU A 126 3.46 1.35 -1.73
CA LEU A 126 2.40 0.67 -2.50
C LEU A 126 2.98 -0.29 -3.53
N PHE A 127 3.97 0.16 -4.31
CA PHE A 127 4.59 -0.67 -5.35
C PHE A 127 5.38 -1.83 -4.75
N CYS A 128 6.20 -1.57 -3.73
CA CYS A 128 6.95 -2.60 -3.02
C CYS A 128 6.02 -3.72 -2.48
N LYS A 129 4.90 -3.32 -1.85
CA LYS A 129 3.87 -4.26 -1.36
C LYS A 129 3.18 -5.01 -2.49
N ALA A 130 2.79 -4.33 -3.57
CA ALA A 130 2.15 -4.97 -4.72
C ALA A 130 3.06 -6.05 -5.32
N MET A 131 4.33 -5.73 -5.55
CA MET A 131 5.33 -6.69 -5.99
C MET A 131 5.48 -7.86 -5.01
N PHE A 132 5.54 -7.59 -3.71
CA PHE A 132 5.60 -8.65 -2.70
C PHE A 132 4.44 -9.64 -2.81
N LYS A 133 3.20 -9.14 -2.90
CA LYS A 133 2.02 -9.99 -3.02
C LYS A 133 1.97 -10.77 -4.33
N LEU A 134 2.32 -10.14 -5.44
CA LEU A 134 2.34 -10.82 -6.75
C LEU A 134 3.36 -11.97 -6.78
N HIS A 135 4.48 -11.84 -6.08
CA HIS A 135 5.49 -12.89 -6.01
C HIS A 135 5.20 -13.98 -4.94
N ASN A 136 4.38 -13.71 -3.92
CA ASN A 136 4.23 -14.60 -2.77
C ASN A 136 2.80 -15.09 -2.48
N GLU A 137 1.77 -14.35 -2.89
CA GLU A 137 0.37 -14.63 -2.48
C GLU A 137 -0.56 -14.97 -3.65
N TYR A 138 -0.28 -14.49 -4.87
CA TYR A 138 -1.20 -14.60 -6.00
C TYR A 138 -0.84 -15.69 -7.02
N ASP A 139 -1.86 -16.14 -7.74
CA ASP A 139 -1.80 -17.21 -8.74
C ASP A 139 -0.99 -16.83 -10.00
N GLU A 140 -0.71 -17.83 -10.85
CA GLU A 140 0.02 -17.70 -12.13
C GLU A 140 -0.55 -16.66 -13.09
N GLU A 141 -1.86 -16.44 -13.11
CA GLU A 141 -2.47 -15.42 -13.99
C GLU A 141 -1.92 -14.00 -13.71
N LEU A 142 -1.65 -13.69 -12.45
CA LEU A 142 -1.11 -12.40 -12.00
C LEU A 142 0.41 -12.40 -11.91
N GLY A 143 1.06 -13.52 -12.18
CA GLY A 143 2.50 -13.68 -12.13
C GLY A 143 3.21 -12.65 -13.00
N ILE A 144 4.29 -12.11 -12.44
CA ILE A 144 5.30 -11.36 -13.15
C ILE A 144 6.63 -12.06 -12.87
N TRP A 145 7.35 -12.44 -13.92
CA TRP A 145 8.56 -13.26 -13.83
C TRP A 145 8.30 -14.57 -13.06
N ASP A 146 7.53 -15.48 -13.65
CA ASP A 146 7.03 -16.71 -12.99
C ASP A 146 8.10 -17.59 -12.31
N VAL A 147 9.37 -17.46 -12.70
CA VAL A 147 10.51 -18.14 -12.08
C VAL A 147 10.85 -17.64 -10.67
N ASN A 148 10.36 -16.46 -10.27
CA ASN A 148 10.78 -15.75 -9.07
C ASN A 148 9.69 -15.75 -7.97
N ARG A 149 8.99 -16.87 -7.78
CA ARG A 149 7.98 -17.02 -6.70
C ARG A 149 8.63 -17.22 -5.32
N ASN A 150 7.93 -16.83 -4.26
CA ASN A 150 8.32 -17.02 -2.86
C ASN A 150 9.59 -16.26 -2.42
N ILE A 151 9.77 -15.02 -2.90
CA ILE A 151 10.89 -14.16 -2.47
C ILE A 151 10.62 -13.66 -1.03
N ALA A 152 11.24 -14.34 -0.06
CA ALA A 152 11.12 -14.01 1.35
C ALA A 152 11.69 -12.62 1.71
N LEU A 153 11.10 -11.99 2.72
CA LEU A 153 11.69 -10.84 3.41
C LEU A 153 12.91 -11.30 4.24
N ARG A 154 14.05 -10.63 4.12
CA ARG A 154 15.18 -10.80 5.06
C ARG A 154 14.88 -10.07 6.37
N SER A 155 15.59 -10.41 7.45
CA SER A 155 15.36 -9.84 8.80
C SER A 155 15.50 -8.32 8.92
N LYS A 156 16.15 -7.66 7.94
CA LYS A 156 16.26 -6.20 7.84
C LYS A 156 15.29 -5.58 6.82
N ASP A 157 14.60 -6.41 6.08
CA ASP A 157 13.61 -6.01 5.08
C ASP A 157 12.29 -5.79 5.80
N GLY A 158 11.73 -4.60 5.63
CA GLY A 158 10.40 -4.31 6.13
C GLY A 158 9.58 -3.71 5.03
N LEU A 159 8.51 -4.38 4.64
CA LEU A 159 7.40 -3.70 3.97
C LEU A 159 6.99 -2.51 4.83
N LYS A 160 6.60 -1.43 4.17
CA LYS A 160 6.08 -0.24 4.85
C LYS A 160 4.59 -0.16 4.58
N LEU A 161 3.82 0.17 5.61
CA LEU A 161 2.43 0.54 5.45
C LEU A 161 2.38 1.79 4.56
N PRO A 162 1.67 1.76 3.42
CA PRO A 162 1.45 2.96 2.64
C PRO A 162 0.53 3.92 3.39
N VAL A 163 1.10 5.02 3.89
CA VAL A 163 0.37 5.98 4.71
C VAL A 163 -0.15 7.11 3.83
N ASP A 164 -1.47 7.28 3.81
CA ASP A 164 -2.16 8.44 3.24
C ASP A 164 -3.04 9.13 4.29
N THR A 165 -3.84 10.11 3.85
CA THR A 165 -4.72 10.87 4.75
C THR A 165 -5.76 10.01 5.50
N VAL A 166 -6.17 8.86 4.95
CA VAL A 166 -7.08 7.94 5.63
C VAL A 166 -6.37 7.29 6.81
N ILE A 167 -5.18 6.74 6.56
CA ILE A 167 -4.35 6.10 7.59
C ILE A 167 -3.89 7.10 8.63
N ILE A 168 -3.41 8.28 8.22
CA ILE A 168 -3.03 9.37 9.13
C ILE A 168 -4.17 9.67 10.09
N ARG A 169 -5.39 9.89 9.56
CA ARG A 169 -6.54 10.23 10.40
C ARG A 169 -6.85 9.17 11.45
N ILE A 170 -6.71 7.89 11.11
CA ILE A 170 -6.92 6.79 12.06
C ILE A 170 -5.90 6.88 13.20
N PHE A 171 -4.61 6.99 12.88
CA PHE A 171 -3.58 7.06 13.91
C PHE A 171 -3.69 8.32 14.77
N GLU A 172 -4.12 9.45 14.21
CA GLU A 172 -4.46 10.66 14.99
C GLU A 172 -5.59 10.41 15.99
N GLU A 173 -6.66 9.72 15.57
CA GLU A 173 -7.80 9.34 16.41
C GLU A 173 -7.37 8.40 17.56
N LEU A 174 -6.39 7.53 17.30
CA LEU A 174 -5.78 6.67 18.32
C LEU A 174 -4.86 7.43 19.28
N GLY A 175 -4.53 8.69 18.98
CA GLY A 175 -3.71 9.55 19.82
C GLY A 175 -2.23 9.62 19.43
N LEU A 176 -1.83 9.08 18.27
CA LEU A 176 -0.48 9.27 17.75
C LEU A 176 -0.31 10.70 17.21
N LYS A 177 0.59 11.48 17.81
CA LYS A 177 0.89 12.85 17.37
C LYS A 177 2.41 13.12 17.39
N PRO A 178 3.03 13.53 16.28
CA PRO A 178 2.45 13.66 14.94
C PRO A 178 2.25 12.29 14.26
N ALA A 179 1.12 12.09 13.59
CA ALA A 179 0.89 10.94 12.73
C ALA A 179 1.44 11.23 11.32
N THR A 180 2.54 10.56 10.97
CA THR A 180 3.23 10.74 9.68
C THR A 180 3.62 9.38 9.12
N PHE A 181 3.95 9.32 7.83
CA PHE A 181 4.47 8.09 7.21
C PHE A 181 5.61 7.47 8.03
N LYS A 182 6.55 8.30 8.52
CA LYS A 182 7.70 7.88 9.32
C LYS A 182 7.26 7.36 10.70
N SER A 183 6.56 8.19 11.48
CA SER A 183 6.19 7.84 12.86
C SER A 183 5.27 6.63 12.95
N ILE A 184 4.36 6.45 11.98
CA ILE A 184 3.50 5.26 11.90
C ILE A 184 4.32 4.01 11.60
N ASN A 185 5.16 4.03 10.55
CA ASN A 185 5.95 2.86 10.19
C ASN A 185 6.99 2.49 11.26
N GLU A 186 7.55 3.47 11.98
CA GLU A 186 8.43 3.22 13.13
C GLU A 186 7.67 2.52 14.27
N LEU A 187 6.46 3.00 14.60
CA LEU A 187 5.60 2.38 15.61
C LEU A 187 5.28 0.92 15.28
N LEU A 188 4.85 0.64 14.04
CA LEU A 188 4.48 -0.72 13.62
C LEU A 188 5.68 -1.67 13.59
N LYS A 189 6.86 -1.17 13.17
CA LYS A 189 8.10 -1.96 13.13
C LYS A 189 8.50 -2.48 14.51
N HIS A 190 8.32 -1.71 15.57
CA HIS A 190 8.70 -2.11 16.93
C HIS A 190 7.90 -3.32 17.46
N LYS A 191 6.70 -3.56 16.96
CA LYS A 191 5.79 -4.60 17.46
C LYS A 191 5.84 -5.91 16.68
N LYS A 192 6.63 -5.98 15.60
CA LYS A 192 6.70 -7.13 14.68
C LYS A 192 5.32 -7.57 14.16
N TRP A 193 4.39 -6.62 14.05
CA TRP A 193 3.11 -6.89 13.39
C TRP A 193 3.30 -7.07 11.89
N ASP A 194 2.45 -7.88 11.30
CA ASP A 194 2.41 -8.05 9.86
C ASP A 194 1.85 -6.77 9.21
N ILE A 195 2.67 -6.15 8.37
CA ILE A 195 2.31 -4.92 7.66
C ILE A 195 1.19 -5.18 6.65
N GLU A 196 1.07 -6.40 6.14
CA GLU A 196 0.00 -6.76 5.20
C GLU A 196 -1.36 -6.86 5.88
N VAL A 197 -1.41 -7.17 7.17
CA VAL A 197 -2.62 -7.04 7.99
C VAL A 197 -2.95 -5.56 8.19
N TRP A 198 -1.95 -4.74 8.55
CA TRP A 198 -2.15 -3.30 8.76
C TRP A 198 -2.61 -2.56 7.50
N ASP A 199 -2.28 -3.07 6.32
CA ASP A 199 -2.73 -2.52 5.06
C ASP A 199 -4.25 -2.63 4.86
N ASP A 200 -4.90 -3.62 5.49
CA ASP A 200 -6.36 -3.75 5.52
C ASP A 200 -7.06 -2.59 6.24
N LEU A 201 -6.30 -1.81 7.03
CA LEU A 201 -6.77 -0.58 7.66
C LEU A 201 -7.25 0.45 6.63
N TRP A 202 -6.70 0.45 5.41
CA TRP A 202 -7.11 1.38 4.37
C TRP A 202 -8.58 1.17 3.99
N PHE A 203 -9.02 -0.08 3.81
CA PHE A 203 -10.41 -0.39 3.45
C PHE A 203 -11.38 0.10 4.52
N TRP A 204 -11.14 -0.27 5.78
CA TRP A 204 -12.00 0.12 6.90
C TRP A 204 -11.99 1.63 7.08
N GLY A 205 -10.82 2.24 7.09
CA GLY A 205 -10.65 3.68 7.14
C GLY A 205 -11.36 4.43 6.01
N PHE A 206 -11.31 3.89 4.79
CA PHE A 206 -11.93 4.50 3.63
C PHE A 206 -13.43 4.60 3.83
N ILE A 207 -14.10 3.48 4.13
CA ILE A 207 -15.56 3.41 4.28
C ILE A 207 -16.09 3.96 5.62
N THR A 208 -15.22 4.22 6.60
CA THR A 208 -15.61 4.83 7.90
C THR A 208 -15.09 6.24 8.08
N GLN A 209 -14.80 6.94 6.98
CA GLN A 209 -14.44 8.36 7.01
C GLN A 209 -15.26 9.17 6.02
N ARG A 210 -15.80 10.29 6.48
CA ARG A 210 -16.46 11.29 5.63
C ARG A 210 -15.68 12.59 5.64
N THR A 211 -15.32 13.08 4.46
CA THR A 211 -14.61 14.35 4.31
C THR A 211 -15.61 15.50 4.37
N LYS A 212 -15.38 16.49 5.22
CA LYS A 212 -16.17 17.72 5.33
C LYS A 212 -15.21 18.92 5.32
N GLY A 213 -15.01 19.51 4.14
CA GLY A 213 -13.95 20.51 3.95
C GLY A 213 -12.57 19.92 4.25
N ASN A 214 -11.85 20.52 5.19
CA ASN A 214 -10.51 20.06 5.59
C ASN A 214 -10.52 19.03 6.74
N THR A 215 -11.69 18.63 7.25
CA THR A 215 -11.79 17.64 8.34
C THR A 215 -12.32 16.31 7.84
N ARG A 216 -12.02 15.25 8.59
CA ARG A 216 -12.48 13.87 8.35
C ARG A 216 -13.17 13.34 9.60
N ASP A 217 -14.47 13.10 9.49
CA ASP A 217 -15.25 12.53 10.58
C ASP A 217 -15.18 11.00 10.52
N ILE A 218 -14.96 10.36 11.66
CA ILE A 218 -15.01 8.88 11.79
C ILE A 218 -16.47 8.44 11.89
N VAL A 219 -17.10 8.18 10.75
CA VAL A 219 -18.50 7.77 10.60
C VAL A 219 -18.65 6.87 9.39
N TYR A 220 -19.61 5.94 9.44
CA TYR A 220 -19.90 5.07 8.30
C TYR A 220 -20.31 5.89 7.08
N ASN A 221 -19.69 5.58 5.94
CA ASN A 221 -19.84 6.28 4.67
C ASN A 221 -20.25 5.24 3.59
N PRO A 222 -21.56 4.95 3.44
CA PRO A 222 -22.03 3.97 2.47
C PRO A 222 -21.71 4.38 1.04
N GLU A 223 -21.64 5.68 0.73
CA GLU A 223 -21.35 6.16 -0.62
C GLU A 223 -19.98 5.65 -1.11
N LYS A 224 -18.98 5.66 -0.23
CA LYS A 224 -17.67 5.08 -0.53
C LYS A 224 -17.71 3.57 -0.74
N LEU A 225 -18.48 2.84 0.06
CA LEU A 225 -18.64 1.40 -0.15
C LEU A 225 -19.25 1.08 -1.53
N TRP A 226 -20.22 1.89 -1.97
CA TRP A 226 -20.83 1.76 -3.29
C TRP A 226 -19.85 2.00 -4.44
N THR A 227 -18.83 2.85 -4.24
CA THR A 227 -17.78 3.10 -5.25
C THR A 227 -16.74 1.98 -5.37
N LEU A 228 -16.65 1.06 -4.41
CA LEU A 228 -15.70 -0.04 -4.48
C LEU A 228 -16.21 -1.13 -5.41
N LEU A 229 -15.76 -1.14 -6.67
CA LEU A 229 -16.23 -2.07 -7.70
C LEU A 229 -16.12 -3.54 -7.26
N ALA A 230 -15.06 -3.88 -6.54
CA ALA A 230 -14.79 -5.25 -6.11
C ALA A 230 -15.76 -5.80 -5.06
N ILE A 231 -16.47 -4.95 -4.31
CA ILE A 231 -17.34 -5.47 -3.26
C ILE A 231 -18.68 -5.96 -3.85
N PRO A 232 -19.11 -7.22 -3.61
CA PRO A 232 -20.45 -7.66 -3.97
C PRO A 232 -21.51 -6.74 -3.36
N LYS A 233 -22.45 -6.28 -4.18
CA LYS A 233 -23.52 -5.34 -3.78
C LYS A 233 -24.81 -6.05 -3.35
N ASP A 234 -24.73 -7.33 -3.01
CA ASP A 234 -25.86 -8.06 -2.45
C ASP A 234 -26.15 -7.63 -1.00
N LYS A 235 -27.40 -7.81 -0.59
CA LYS A 235 -27.90 -7.37 0.72
C LYS A 235 -27.11 -7.94 1.89
N ASN A 236 -26.71 -9.21 1.83
CA ASN A 236 -26.07 -9.90 2.95
C ASN A 236 -24.64 -9.36 3.14
N THR A 237 -23.89 -9.20 2.04
CA THR A 237 -22.54 -8.62 2.06
C THR A 237 -22.56 -7.19 2.60
N LEU A 238 -23.46 -6.34 2.09
CA LEU A 238 -23.57 -4.95 2.53
C LEU A 238 -23.95 -4.84 4.01
N GLN A 239 -24.87 -5.67 4.48
CA GLN A 239 -25.26 -5.70 5.90
C GLN A 239 -24.08 -6.14 6.79
N ALA A 240 -23.34 -7.18 6.39
CA ALA A 240 -22.18 -7.65 7.14
C ALA A 240 -21.08 -6.58 7.23
N ILE A 241 -20.77 -5.89 6.13
CA ILE A 241 -19.78 -4.80 6.11
C ILE A 241 -20.24 -3.63 6.97
N THR A 242 -21.53 -3.29 6.95
CA THR A 242 -22.09 -2.20 7.78
C THR A 242 -21.91 -2.49 9.27
N ILE A 243 -22.22 -3.71 9.71
CA ILE A 243 -22.03 -4.14 11.10
C ILE A 243 -20.55 -4.04 11.49
N LYS A 244 -19.64 -4.54 10.64
CA LYS A 244 -18.20 -4.49 10.89
C LYS A 244 -17.63 -3.07 10.86
N ALA A 245 -18.18 -2.20 10.02
CA ALA A 245 -17.83 -0.78 10.02
C ALA A 245 -18.24 -0.10 11.34
N SER A 246 -19.40 -0.44 11.90
CA SER A 246 -19.81 0.05 13.22
C SER A 246 -18.88 -0.43 14.34
N GLU A 247 -18.53 -1.72 14.35
CA GLU A 247 -17.54 -2.29 15.28
C GLU A 247 -16.19 -1.56 15.17
N PHE A 248 -15.69 -1.34 13.95
CA PHE A 248 -14.43 -0.62 13.73
C PHE A 248 -14.47 0.82 14.25
N ILE A 249 -15.58 1.54 14.02
CA ILE A 249 -15.76 2.91 14.54
C ILE A 249 -15.74 2.94 16.08
N GLN A 250 -16.38 1.96 16.72
CA GLN A 250 -16.37 1.81 18.19
C GLN A 250 -14.95 1.58 18.71
N LEU A 251 -14.17 0.70 18.06
CA LEU A 251 -12.76 0.47 18.41
C LEU A 251 -11.92 1.75 18.34
N LEU A 252 -12.10 2.56 17.29
CA LEU A 252 -11.37 3.83 17.16
C LEU A 252 -11.73 4.82 18.28
N LYS A 253 -13.03 5.04 18.48
CA LYS A 253 -13.53 6.04 19.44
C LYS A 253 -13.41 5.59 20.90
N GLY A 254 -13.31 4.28 21.15
CA GLY A 254 -13.34 3.70 22.49
C GLY A 254 -14.71 3.83 23.17
N ILE A 255 -15.78 3.61 22.40
CA ILE A 255 -17.19 3.63 22.84
C ILE A 255 -17.73 2.22 22.83
#